data_AF-A0A536RUM6-F1
#
_entry.id   AF-A0A536RUM6-F1
#
_cell.length_a   1.000
_cell.length_b   1.000
_cell.length_c   1.000
_cell.angle_alpha   90.00
_cell.angle_beta   90.00
_cell.angle_gamma   90.00
#
_symmetry.space_group_name_H-M   'P 1'
#
loop_
_entity.id
_entity.type
_entity.pdbx_description
1 polymer ?
#
loop_
_entity_poly.entity_id
_entity_poly.type
_entity_poly.pdbx_seq_one_letter_code
_entity_poly.pdbx_strand_id
1 'polypeptide(L)'
;MTIALFVGLLFVGAFAVIAPLVRRTGWPADPPDERDDVARAVSSLRDLEFARAAGTIAAPDYASLRATLERDAFAPRAAEPRAAAPVRTILLAALIVAVVAVVAAITLPKEAGDRAPGEPITGTVPQTNDVAALEARAKANPADIPTQLALADAYVVAQRPRDAVAVYQAVLARDPKNVAALDGLGLILVASGSNDGALVAADQVLSQRPKDPDALFVKGLALYNKQDWNGAVDVWTVYLDVGQYHSAADMVRALYQDAKTKAGR
;
A
#
# COMPACT_ATOMS: atom_id res chain seq x y z
N MET A 1 -5.91 -8.12 14.55
CA MET A 1 -7.18 -7.37 14.48
C MET A 1 -7.06 -6.11 15.34
N THR A 2 -6.35 -5.08 14.87
CA THR A 2 -6.08 -3.90 15.73
C THR A 2 -5.85 -2.62 14.92
N ILE A 3 -5.10 -2.65 13.82
CA ILE A 3 -4.74 -1.42 13.10
C ILE A 3 -5.89 -0.90 12.22
N ALA A 4 -6.53 -1.77 11.42
CA ALA A 4 -7.62 -1.38 10.53
C ALA A 4 -8.85 -0.82 11.28
N LEU A 5 -9.15 -1.39 12.45
CA LEU A 5 -10.23 -0.93 13.34
C LEU A 5 -9.90 0.45 13.94
N PHE A 6 -8.63 0.69 14.29
CA PHE A 6 -8.18 1.97 14.83
C PHE A 6 -8.18 3.09 13.78
N VAL A 7 -7.74 2.79 12.56
CA VAL A 7 -7.80 3.71 11.42
C VAL A 7 -9.26 4.03 11.07
N GLY A 8 -10.14 3.01 11.03
CA GLY A 8 -11.57 3.22 10.82
C GLY A 8 -12.21 4.12 11.89
N LEU A 9 -11.91 3.91 13.16
CA LEU A 9 -12.38 4.75 14.27
C LEU A 9 -11.86 6.20 14.18
N LEU A 10 -10.61 6.40 13.74
CA LEU A 10 -10.04 7.73 13.53
C LEU A 10 -10.76 8.49 12.41
N PHE A 11 -11.06 7.83 11.28
CA PHE A 11 -11.82 8.45 10.19
C PHE A 11 -13.26 8.79 10.60
N VAL A 12 -13.93 7.90 11.34
CA VAL A 12 -15.29 8.14 11.85
C VAL A 12 -15.30 9.28 12.87
N GLY A 13 -14.32 9.33 13.77
CA GLY A 13 -14.16 10.42 14.75
C GLY A 13 -13.88 11.77 14.10
N ALA A 14 -12.98 11.81 13.10
CA ALA A 14 -12.70 13.03 12.35
C ALA A 14 -13.93 13.51 11.57
N PHE A 15 -14.68 12.60 10.93
CA PHE A 15 -15.90 12.94 10.21
C PHE A 15 -17.00 13.48 11.13
N ALA A 16 -17.19 12.87 12.32
CA ALA A 16 -18.18 13.31 13.30
C ALA A 16 -17.89 14.70 13.88
N VAL A 17 -16.62 15.12 13.95
CA VAL A 17 -16.22 16.46 14.41
C VAL A 17 -16.28 17.50 13.28
N ILE A 18 -15.89 17.13 12.06
CA ILE A 18 -15.81 18.05 10.92
C ILE A 18 -17.20 18.30 10.30
N ALA A 19 -18.05 17.28 10.17
CA ALA A 19 -19.37 17.39 9.53
C ALA A 19 -20.31 18.45 10.15
N PRO A 20 -20.47 18.56 11.49
CA PRO A 20 -21.29 19.63 12.08
C PRO A 20 -20.62 21.01 12.01
N LEU A 21 -19.28 21.07 11.88
CA LEU A 21 -18.54 22.32 11.75
C LEU A 21 -18.72 22.93 10.35
N VAL A 22 -18.66 22.10 9.30
CA VAL A 22 -18.90 22.49 7.91
C VAL A 22 -20.35 22.94 7.68
N ARG A 23 -21.32 22.31 8.35
CA ARG A 23 -22.73 22.71 8.28
C ARG A 23 -23.06 23.99 9.05
N ARG A 24 -22.26 24.38 10.05
CA ARG A 24 -22.45 25.61 10.83
C ARG A 24 -21.75 26.82 10.21
N THR A 25 -20.67 26.63 9.48
CA THR A 25 -20.03 27.70 8.72
C THR A 25 -20.82 27.90 7.44
N GLY A 26 -21.71 28.91 7.44
CA GLY A 26 -22.20 29.48 6.21
C GLY A 26 -20.99 29.94 5.41
N TRP A 27 -20.56 29.13 4.46
CA TRP A 27 -19.64 29.58 3.43
C TRP A 27 -20.26 30.83 2.83
N PRO A 28 -19.49 31.94 2.69
CA PRO A 28 -20.04 33.15 2.11
C PRO A 28 -20.61 32.76 0.76
N ALA A 29 -21.92 33.00 0.57
CA ALA A 29 -22.53 32.86 -0.73
C ALA A 29 -21.74 33.77 -1.68
N ASP A 30 -21.48 33.28 -2.90
CA ASP A 30 -20.90 34.16 -3.90
C ASP A 30 -21.77 35.41 -4.02
N PRO A 31 -21.17 36.61 -4.07
CA PRO A 31 -21.95 37.82 -4.26
C PRO A 31 -22.79 37.64 -5.53
N PRO A 32 -24.07 38.04 -5.52
CA PRO A 32 -24.92 37.91 -6.69
C PRO A 32 -24.24 38.59 -7.90
N ASP A 33 -24.24 37.93 -9.05
CA ASP A 33 -23.54 38.39 -10.26
C ASP A 33 -24.09 39.75 -10.69
N GLU A 34 -23.22 40.77 -10.70
CA GLU A 34 -23.55 42.15 -11.07
C GLU A 34 -24.21 42.26 -12.47
N ARG A 35 -23.90 41.30 -13.35
CA ARG A 35 -24.46 41.26 -14.71
C ARG A 35 -25.95 40.95 -14.72
N ASP A 36 -26.43 40.16 -13.76
CA ASP A 36 -27.82 39.71 -13.71
C ASP A 36 -28.76 40.82 -13.19
N ASP A 37 -28.29 41.65 -12.26
CA ASP A 37 -29.07 42.77 -11.70
C ASP A 37 -29.27 43.89 -12.73
N VAL A 38 -28.24 44.25 -13.49
CA VAL A 38 -28.33 45.24 -14.58
C VAL A 38 -29.22 44.71 -15.72
N ALA A 39 -29.06 43.43 -16.09
CA ALA A 39 -29.91 42.80 -17.10
C ALA A 39 -31.39 42.81 -16.71
N ARG A 40 -31.69 42.54 -15.44
CA ARG A 40 -33.06 42.60 -14.90
C ARG A 40 -33.62 44.03 -14.96
N ALA A 41 -32.84 45.03 -14.57
CA ALA A 41 -33.26 46.43 -14.65
C ALA A 41 -33.52 46.90 -16.09
N VAL A 42 -32.68 46.51 -17.05
CA VAL A 42 -32.87 46.78 -18.48
C VAL A 42 -34.15 46.14 -19.00
N SER A 43 -34.47 44.91 -18.57
CA SER A 43 -35.74 44.26 -18.90
C SER A 43 -36.93 45.04 -18.36
N SER A 44 -36.91 45.43 -17.07
CA SER A 44 -38.00 46.19 -16.45
C SER A 44 -38.22 47.56 -17.07
N LEU A 45 -37.16 48.25 -17.51
CA LEU A 45 -37.26 49.51 -18.24
C LEU A 45 -37.93 49.34 -19.60
N ARG A 46 -37.61 48.25 -20.32
CA ARG A 46 -38.22 47.93 -21.61
C ARG A 46 -39.72 47.65 -21.46
N ASP A 47 -40.11 46.89 -20.43
CA ASP A 47 -41.52 46.61 -20.14
C ASP A 47 -42.30 47.89 -19.81
N LEU A 48 -41.68 48.82 -19.08
CA LEU A 48 -42.26 50.12 -18.75
C LEU A 48 -42.47 51.00 -20.00
N GLU A 49 -41.54 50.96 -20.97
CA GLU A 49 -41.69 51.64 -22.26
C GLU A 49 -42.84 51.07 -23.08
N PHE A 50 -43.03 49.75 -23.10
CA PHE A 50 -44.18 49.12 -23.74
C PHE A 50 -45.50 49.53 -23.09
N ALA A 51 -45.57 49.60 -21.75
CA ALA A 51 -46.76 50.06 -21.04
C ALA A 51 -47.13 51.52 -21.40
N ARG A 52 -46.13 52.39 -21.52
CA ARG A 52 -46.34 53.78 -21.99
C ARG A 52 -46.85 53.82 -23.43
N ALA A 53 -46.24 53.04 -24.32
CA ALA A 53 -46.65 53.00 -25.73
C ALA A 53 -48.07 52.46 -25.91
N ALA A 54 -48.50 51.52 -25.06
CA ALA A 54 -49.86 51.00 -25.01
C ALA A 54 -50.87 51.96 -24.35
N GLY A 55 -50.41 53.09 -23.79
CA GLY A 55 -51.25 54.07 -23.11
C GLY A 55 -51.80 53.60 -21.76
N THR A 56 -51.26 52.53 -21.18
CA THR A 56 -51.74 51.94 -19.91
C THR A 56 -51.20 52.66 -18.68
N ILE A 57 -50.20 53.54 -18.86
CA ILE A 57 -49.63 54.35 -17.80
C ILE A 57 -49.56 55.83 -18.19
N ALA A 58 -49.88 56.70 -17.23
CA ALA A 58 -49.81 58.14 -17.44
C ALA A 58 -48.34 58.61 -17.56
N ALA A 59 -48.10 59.63 -18.38
CA ALA A 59 -46.77 60.21 -18.59
C ALA A 59 -46.02 60.62 -17.31
N PRO A 60 -46.65 61.25 -16.29
CA PRO A 60 -45.95 61.58 -15.04
C PRO A 60 -45.56 60.33 -14.24
N ASP A 61 -46.41 59.31 -14.20
CA ASP A 61 -46.13 58.07 -13.46
C ASP A 61 -45.00 57.27 -14.12
N TYR A 62 -44.99 57.23 -15.46
CA TYR A 62 -43.89 56.65 -16.23
C TYR A 62 -42.54 57.31 -15.91
N ALA A 63 -42.50 58.66 -15.89
CA ALA A 63 -41.27 59.39 -15.62
C ALA A 63 -40.73 59.11 -14.21
N SER A 64 -41.63 59.03 -13.21
CA SER A 64 -41.29 58.71 -11.83
C SER A 64 -40.74 57.29 -11.67
N LEU A 65 -41.41 56.29 -12.25
CA LEU A 65 -40.99 54.89 -12.17
C LEU A 65 -39.66 54.65 -12.90
N ARG A 66 -39.49 55.24 -14.09
CA ARG A 66 -38.24 55.14 -14.86
C ARG A 66 -37.06 55.72 -14.07
N ALA A 67 -37.22 56.91 -13.51
CA ALA A 67 -36.18 57.55 -12.71
C ALA A 67 -35.80 56.72 -11.48
N THR A 68 -36.78 56.05 -10.86
CA THR A 68 -36.53 55.15 -9.72
C THR A 68 -35.74 53.92 -10.14
N LEU A 69 -36.13 53.27 -11.24
CA LEU A 69 -35.44 52.08 -11.77
C LEU A 69 -34.01 52.39 -12.22
N GLU A 70 -33.79 53.51 -12.92
CA GLU A 70 -32.45 53.94 -13.32
C GLU A 70 -31.58 54.27 -12.11
N ARG A 71 -32.12 54.96 -11.10
CA ARG A 71 -31.38 55.27 -9.87
C ARG A 71 -30.97 54.00 -9.13
N ASP A 72 -31.89 53.05 -8.96
CA ASP A 72 -31.63 51.87 -8.14
C ASP A 72 -30.73 50.85 -8.87
N ALA A 73 -30.78 50.80 -10.21
CA ALA A 73 -29.92 49.95 -11.04
C ALA A 73 -28.47 50.45 -11.15
N PHE A 74 -28.26 51.76 -11.12
CA PHE A 74 -26.94 52.39 -11.30
C PHE A 74 -26.38 53.05 -10.03
N ALA A 75 -27.04 52.88 -8.88
CA ALA A 75 -26.50 53.35 -7.61
C ALA A 75 -25.22 52.57 -7.27
N PRO A 76 -24.09 53.24 -7.00
CA PRO A 76 -22.88 52.57 -6.53
C PRO A 76 -23.17 51.94 -5.16
N ARG A 77 -23.28 50.60 -5.12
CA ARG A 77 -23.47 49.89 -3.85
C ARG A 77 -22.18 49.92 -3.03
N ALA A 78 -22.33 50.16 -1.73
CA ALA A 78 -21.23 50.03 -0.78
C ALA A 78 -20.73 48.58 -0.80
N ALA A 79 -19.41 48.38 -0.86
CA ALA A 79 -18.81 47.05 -0.85
C ALA A 79 -19.28 46.28 0.40
N GLU A 80 -19.98 45.16 0.20
CA GLU A 80 -20.36 44.32 1.32
C GLU A 80 -19.09 43.80 2.04
N PRO A 81 -19.07 43.80 3.38
CA PRO A 81 -17.93 43.28 4.12
C PRO A 81 -17.81 41.78 3.85
N ARG A 82 -16.79 41.38 3.07
CA ARG A 82 -16.45 39.98 2.86
C ARG A 82 -16.27 39.30 4.21
N ALA A 83 -17.09 38.28 4.49
CA ALA A 83 -16.95 37.49 5.71
C ALA A 83 -15.56 36.84 5.77
N ALA A 84 -14.88 36.98 6.91
CA ALA A 84 -13.55 36.40 7.09
C ALA A 84 -13.62 34.88 7.01
N ALA A 85 -12.71 34.27 6.24
CA ALA A 85 -12.61 32.82 6.14
C ALA A 85 -12.45 32.17 7.53
N PRO A 86 -12.98 30.95 7.77
CA PRO A 86 -12.94 30.32 9.08
C PRO A 86 -11.53 29.74 9.36
N VAL A 87 -10.54 30.61 9.59
CA VAL A 87 -9.12 30.24 9.77
C VAL A 87 -8.93 29.15 10.82
N ARG A 88 -9.72 29.17 11.91
CA ARG A 88 -9.67 28.15 12.97
C ARG A 88 -10.00 26.74 12.47
N THR A 89 -10.96 26.58 11.54
CA THR A 89 -11.33 25.26 11.03
C THR A 89 -10.27 24.72 10.08
N ILE A 90 -9.67 25.61 9.27
CA ILE A 90 -8.54 25.28 8.39
C ILE A 90 -7.33 24.83 9.21
N LEU A 91 -7.00 25.56 10.29
CA LEU A 91 -5.91 25.20 11.20
C LEU A 91 -6.15 23.86 11.90
N LEU A 92 -7.39 23.59 12.35
CA LEU A 92 -7.73 22.32 12.99
C LEU A 92 -7.62 21.13 12.02
N ALA A 93 -8.08 21.30 10.78
CA ALA A 93 -7.96 20.29 9.74
C ALA A 93 -6.48 20.01 9.39
N ALA A 94 -5.67 21.06 9.27
CA ALA A 94 -4.23 20.93 9.03
C ALA A 94 -3.52 20.18 10.17
N LEU A 95 -3.90 20.45 11.43
CA LEU A 95 -3.35 19.74 12.59
C LEU A 95 -3.68 18.24 12.55
N ILE A 96 -4.92 17.86 12.20
CA ILE A 96 -5.33 16.46 12.10
C ILE A 96 -4.48 15.74 11.04
N VAL A 97 -4.28 16.34 9.87
CA VAL A 97 -3.45 15.78 8.80
C VAL A 97 -2.01 15.58 9.27
N ALA A 98 -1.44 16.57 9.97
CA ALA A 98 -0.09 16.46 10.51
C ALA A 98 0.05 15.33 11.54
N VAL A 99 -0.92 15.17 12.45
CA VAL A 99 -0.91 14.09 13.44
C VAL A 99 -1.00 12.72 12.76
N VAL A 100 -1.86 12.57 11.74
CA VAL A 100 -1.95 11.32 10.97
C VAL A 100 -0.63 10.99 10.28
N ALA A 101 0.04 11.99 9.68
CA ALA A 101 1.33 11.79 9.04
C ALA A 101 2.42 11.35 10.03
N VAL A 102 2.45 11.94 11.22
CA VAL A 102 3.39 11.56 12.30
C VAL A 102 3.12 10.14 12.80
N VAL A 103 1.86 9.80 13.05
CA VAL A 103 1.48 8.43 13.47
C VAL A 103 1.88 7.43 12.40
N ALA A 104 1.57 7.69 11.12
CA ALA A 104 1.97 6.84 10.01
C ALA A 104 3.50 6.65 9.96
N ALA A 105 4.28 7.70 10.14
CA ALA A 105 5.75 7.62 10.16
C ALA A 105 6.30 6.77 11.31
N ILE A 106 5.59 6.68 12.44
CA ILE A 106 6.00 5.89 13.62
C ILE A 106 5.52 4.44 13.52
N THR A 107 4.30 4.22 13.00
CA THR A 107 3.65 2.90 13.00
C THR A 107 3.90 2.08 11.74
N LEU A 108 4.25 2.73 10.61
CA LEU A 108 4.60 2.00 9.40
C LEU A 108 5.90 1.24 9.65
N PRO A 109 5.95 -0.07 9.35
CA PRO A 109 7.16 -0.84 9.50
C PRO A 109 8.25 -0.20 8.63
N LYS A 110 9.44 0.02 9.21
CA LYS A 110 10.62 0.53 8.50
C LYS A 110 11.22 -0.55 7.60
N GLU A 111 10.41 -1.15 6.74
CA GLU A 111 10.82 -2.19 5.78
C GLU A 111 11.52 -1.59 4.55
N ALA A 112 11.49 -0.27 4.38
CA ALA A 112 12.34 0.40 3.40
C ALA A 112 13.78 0.46 3.95
N GLY A 113 14.58 -0.56 3.64
CA GLY A 113 16.00 -0.64 3.98
C GLY A 113 16.83 0.54 3.44
N ASP A 114 18.05 0.66 3.96
CA ASP A 114 19.04 1.65 3.52
C ASP A 114 19.32 1.53 2.02
N ARG A 115 19.16 2.63 1.29
CA ARG A 115 19.30 2.67 -0.19
C ARG A 115 20.75 2.82 -0.60
N ALA A 116 21.21 2.01 -1.56
CA ALA A 116 22.44 2.30 -2.28
C ALA A 116 22.18 3.40 -3.35
N PRO A 117 23.19 4.23 -3.70
CA PRO A 117 23.05 5.19 -4.78
C PRO A 117 22.68 4.51 -6.12
N GLY A 118 21.54 4.89 -6.70
CA GLY A 118 21.08 4.39 -8.02
C GLY A 118 19.87 3.44 -8.00
N GLU A 119 19.32 3.10 -6.83
CA GLU A 119 18.18 2.17 -6.75
C GLU A 119 16.80 2.84 -6.83
N PRO A 120 15.80 2.16 -7.42
CA PRO A 120 14.44 2.69 -7.51
C PRO A 120 13.77 2.80 -6.14
N ILE A 121 12.77 3.69 -6.06
CA ILE A 121 12.01 4.01 -4.83
C ILE A 121 11.31 2.77 -4.24
N THR A 122 11.11 1.71 -5.02
CA THR A 122 10.36 0.49 -4.67
C THR A 122 11.10 -0.52 -3.78
N GLY A 123 12.36 -0.28 -3.38
CA GLY A 123 13.02 -1.06 -2.32
C GLY A 123 14.43 -1.58 -2.64
N THR A 124 15.05 -2.22 -1.64
CA THR A 124 16.47 -2.62 -1.56
C THR A 124 16.77 -4.04 -2.04
N VAL A 125 15.84 -4.72 -2.72
CA VAL A 125 16.10 -6.08 -3.22
C VAL A 125 16.99 -5.98 -4.44
N PRO A 126 18.25 -6.45 -4.40
CA PRO A 126 19.12 -6.41 -5.56
C PRO A 126 18.48 -7.20 -6.71
N GLN A 127 18.37 -6.57 -7.89
CA GLN A 127 17.78 -7.19 -9.09
C GLN A 127 18.85 -7.85 -9.98
N THR A 128 20.00 -8.22 -9.40
CA THR A 128 21.15 -8.77 -10.11
C THR A 128 21.59 -10.06 -9.45
N ASN A 129 22.03 -11.02 -10.25
CA ASN A 129 22.72 -12.23 -9.81
C ASN A 129 24.25 -12.10 -9.95
N ASP A 130 24.75 -10.91 -10.29
CA ASP A 130 26.19 -10.67 -10.36
C ASP A 130 26.81 -10.72 -8.96
N VAL A 131 27.54 -11.81 -8.71
CA VAL A 131 28.17 -12.08 -7.43
C VAL A 131 29.11 -10.96 -7.00
N ALA A 132 29.88 -10.38 -7.93
CA ALA A 132 30.85 -9.32 -7.61
C ALA A 132 30.16 -8.04 -7.12
N ALA A 133 29.09 -7.60 -7.81
CA ALA A 133 28.28 -6.46 -7.37
C ALA A 133 27.62 -6.71 -6.01
N LEU A 134 27.08 -7.91 -5.78
CA LEU A 134 26.45 -8.29 -4.52
C LEU A 134 27.44 -8.36 -3.36
N GLU A 135 28.65 -8.90 -3.59
CA GLU A 135 29.74 -8.92 -2.60
C GLU A 135 30.16 -7.49 -2.21
N ALA A 136 30.32 -6.60 -3.19
CA ALA A 136 30.68 -5.21 -2.94
C ALA A 136 29.60 -4.50 -2.10
N ARG A 137 28.32 -4.75 -2.39
CA ARG A 137 27.19 -4.20 -1.64
C ARG A 137 27.09 -4.80 -0.24
N ALA A 138 27.19 -6.12 -0.10
CA ALA A 138 27.19 -6.82 1.17
C ALA A 138 28.31 -6.33 2.09
N LYS A 139 29.47 -5.98 1.52
CA LYS A 139 30.59 -5.37 2.25
C LYS A 139 30.29 -3.93 2.68
N ALA A 140 29.64 -3.14 1.84
CA ALA A 140 29.25 -1.77 2.15
C ALA A 140 28.12 -1.71 3.20
N ASN A 141 27.18 -2.66 3.16
CA ASN A 141 26.11 -2.77 4.13
C ASN A 141 25.94 -4.23 4.63
N PRO A 142 26.73 -4.65 5.64
CA PRO A 142 26.64 -6.01 6.18
C PRO A 142 25.35 -6.32 6.94
N ALA A 143 24.49 -5.33 7.19
CA ALA A 143 23.22 -5.48 7.89
C ALA A 143 22.01 -5.61 6.97
N ASP A 144 22.19 -5.38 5.67
CA ASP A 144 21.14 -5.48 4.67
C ASP A 144 20.81 -6.95 4.36
N ILE A 145 19.86 -7.53 5.12
CA ILE A 145 19.41 -8.91 4.97
C ILE A 145 18.98 -9.23 3.53
N PRO A 146 18.17 -8.39 2.83
CA PRO A 146 17.88 -8.58 1.41
C PRO A 146 19.11 -8.79 0.52
N THR A 147 20.17 -8.00 0.73
CA THR A 147 21.42 -8.15 -0.02
C THR A 147 22.15 -9.43 0.31
N GLN A 148 22.20 -9.81 1.60
CA GLN A 148 22.81 -11.08 2.01
C GLN A 148 22.09 -12.27 1.39
N LEU A 149 20.75 -12.26 1.40
CA LEU A 149 19.94 -13.31 0.78
C LEU A 149 20.19 -13.39 -0.74
N ALA A 150 20.15 -12.26 -1.45
CA ALA A 150 20.44 -12.22 -2.88
C ALA A 150 21.87 -12.71 -3.20
N LEU A 151 22.86 -12.38 -2.36
CA LEU A 151 24.22 -12.88 -2.49
C LEU A 151 24.29 -14.40 -2.31
N ALA A 152 23.59 -14.94 -1.31
CA ALA A 152 23.53 -16.38 -1.07
C ALA A 152 22.89 -17.11 -2.26
N ASP A 153 21.78 -16.60 -2.80
CA ASP A 153 21.14 -17.13 -4.00
C ASP A 153 22.08 -17.08 -5.23
N ALA A 154 22.76 -15.96 -5.43
CA ALA A 154 23.75 -15.82 -6.49
C ALA A 154 24.90 -16.82 -6.36
N TYR A 155 25.36 -17.11 -5.13
CA TYR A 155 26.34 -18.17 -4.90
C TYR A 155 25.81 -19.57 -5.24
N VAL A 156 24.54 -19.87 -4.98
CA VAL A 156 23.92 -21.15 -5.40
C VAL A 156 23.94 -21.26 -6.93
N VAL A 157 23.50 -20.22 -7.64
CA VAL A 157 23.50 -20.18 -9.11
C VAL A 157 24.91 -20.32 -9.67
N ALA A 158 25.89 -19.68 -9.03
CA ALA A 158 27.31 -19.73 -9.39
C ALA A 158 28.00 -21.06 -9.01
N GLN A 159 27.26 -22.09 -8.57
CA GLN A 159 27.80 -23.39 -8.15
C GLN A 159 28.80 -23.29 -6.99
N ARG A 160 28.60 -22.31 -6.11
CA ARG A 160 29.39 -22.06 -4.89
C ARG A 160 28.55 -22.30 -3.62
N PRO A 161 28.01 -23.51 -3.40
CA PRO A 161 27.06 -23.78 -2.30
C PRO A 161 27.69 -23.60 -0.91
N ARG A 162 29.01 -23.76 -0.76
CA ARG A 162 29.70 -23.53 0.52
C ARG A 162 29.65 -22.07 0.95
N ASP A 163 29.80 -21.16 -0.02
CA ASP A 163 29.73 -19.72 0.25
C ASP A 163 28.29 -19.30 0.55
N ALA A 164 27.31 -19.86 -0.19
CA ALA A 164 25.90 -19.66 0.08
C ALA A 164 25.51 -20.07 1.51
N VAL A 165 25.96 -21.26 1.96
CA VAL A 165 25.69 -21.75 3.32
C VAL A 165 26.24 -20.78 4.38
N ALA A 166 27.46 -20.26 4.19
CA ALA A 166 28.04 -19.32 5.14
C ALA A 166 27.21 -18.03 5.25
N VAL A 167 26.72 -17.51 4.12
CA VAL A 167 25.87 -16.31 4.10
C VAL A 167 24.50 -16.59 4.73
N TYR A 168 23.85 -17.71 4.38
CA TYR A 168 22.56 -18.09 4.99
C TYR A 168 22.67 -18.26 6.51
N GLN A 169 23.72 -18.91 6.99
CA GLN A 169 23.95 -19.05 8.43
C GLN A 169 24.18 -17.70 9.11
N ALA A 170 24.88 -16.77 8.45
CA ALA A 170 25.06 -15.41 8.98
C ALA A 170 23.74 -14.63 9.07
N VAL A 171 22.83 -14.81 8.11
CA VAL A 171 21.47 -14.27 8.18
C VAL A 171 20.70 -14.88 9.36
N LEU A 172 20.71 -16.21 9.48
CA LEU A 172 20.00 -16.93 10.54
C LEU A 172 20.54 -16.65 11.95
N ALA A 173 21.83 -16.31 12.08
CA ALA A 173 22.39 -15.86 13.35
C ALA A 173 21.78 -14.54 13.84
N ARG A 174 21.22 -13.73 12.94
CA ARG A 174 20.59 -12.43 13.26
C ARG A 174 19.07 -12.53 13.29
N ASP A 175 18.51 -13.27 12.35
CA ASP A 175 17.09 -13.56 12.25
C ASP A 175 16.89 -15.08 12.15
N PRO A 176 16.79 -15.79 13.30
CA PRO A 176 16.66 -17.25 13.33
C PRO A 176 15.38 -17.79 12.69
N LYS A 177 14.42 -16.92 12.37
CA LYS A 177 13.13 -17.28 11.78
C LYS A 177 13.03 -16.90 10.31
N ASN A 178 14.11 -16.39 9.71
CA ASN A 178 14.12 -15.94 8.32
C ASN A 178 13.81 -17.08 7.35
N VAL A 179 12.60 -17.08 6.79
CA VAL A 179 12.12 -18.17 5.95
C VAL A 179 12.98 -18.37 4.70
N ALA A 180 13.34 -17.29 4.00
CA ALA A 180 14.16 -17.39 2.80
C ALA A 180 15.54 -18.02 3.07
N ALA A 181 16.19 -17.66 4.19
CA ALA A 181 17.46 -18.27 4.55
C ALA A 181 17.32 -19.74 4.97
N LEU A 182 16.24 -20.10 5.67
CA LEU A 182 15.95 -21.49 6.05
C LEU A 182 15.67 -22.36 4.81
N ASP A 183 14.91 -21.86 3.86
CA ASP A 183 14.57 -22.57 2.62
C ASP A 183 15.82 -22.79 1.75
N GLY A 184 16.59 -21.73 1.51
CA GLY A 184 17.83 -21.80 0.74
C GLY A 184 18.86 -22.74 1.38
N LEU A 185 19.03 -22.67 2.71
CA LEU A 185 19.89 -23.59 3.44
C LEU A 185 19.36 -25.04 3.40
N GLY A 186 18.05 -25.22 3.61
CA GLY A 186 17.39 -26.53 3.59
C GLY A 186 17.60 -27.26 2.27
N LEU A 187 17.45 -26.57 1.14
CA LEU A 187 17.68 -27.15 -0.18
C LEU A 187 19.14 -27.60 -0.38
N ILE A 188 20.10 -26.78 0.04
CA ILE A 188 21.54 -27.15 -0.01
C ILE A 188 21.83 -28.35 0.89
N LEU A 189 21.21 -28.42 2.06
CA LEU A 189 21.36 -29.53 3.00
C LEU A 189 20.83 -30.85 2.43
N VAL A 190 19.67 -30.84 1.77
CA VAL A 190 19.17 -32.03 1.04
C VAL A 190 20.15 -32.44 -0.06
N ALA A 191 20.59 -31.49 -0.88
CA ALA A 191 21.49 -31.77 -2.00
C ALA A 191 22.86 -32.32 -1.55
N SER A 192 23.31 -31.94 -0.35
CA SER A 192 24.55 -32.45 0.26
C SER A 192 24.37 -33.74 1.07
N GLY A 193 23.15 -34.30 1.12
CA GLY A 193 22.82 -35.51 1.89
C GLY A 193 22.66 -35.28 3.39
N SER A 194 22.74 -34.03 3.85
CA SER A 194 22.55 -33.63 5.25
C SER A 194 21.06 -33.56 5.61
N ASN A 195 20.34 -34.68 5.41
CA ASN A 195 18.88 -34.73 5.48
C ASN A 195 18.34 -34.37 6.87
N ASP A 196 19.05 -34.70 7.96
CA ASP A 196 18.63 -34.32 9.32
C ASP A 196 18.64 -32.80 9.53
N GLY A 197 19.65 -32.11 9.01
CA GLY A 197 19.69 -30.65 9.05
C GLY A 197 18.58 -30.02 8.20
N ALA A 198 18.30 -30.60 7.03
CA ALA A 198 17.21 -30.15 6.17
C ALA A 198 15.83 -30.30 6.83
N LEU A 199 15.59 -31.40 7.54
CA LEU A 199 14.35 -31.58 8.31
C LEU A 199 14.18 -30.51 9.37
N VAL A 200 15.24 -30.20 10.13
CA VAL A 200 15.20 -29.14 11.15
C VAL A 200 14.89 -27.78 10.53
N ALA A 201 15.54 -27.43 9.41
CA ALA A 201 15.29 -26.17 8.72
C ALA A 201 13.84 -26.08 8.20
N ALA A 202 13.35 -27.14 7.55
CA ALA A 202 12.00 -27.19 7.04
C ALA A 202 10.95 -27.15 8.16
N ASP A 203 11.17 -27.84 9.28
CA ASP A 203 10.26 -27.81 10.43
C ASP A 203 10.18 -26.42 11.07
N GLN A 204 11.29 -25.67 11.09
CA GLN A 204 11.28 -24.27 11.54
C GLN A 204 10.42 -23.39 10.63
N VAL A 205 10.48 -23.56 9.31
CA VAL A 205 9.60 -22.82 8.39
C VAL A 205 8.15 -23.25 8.56
N LEU A 206 7.87 -24.55 8.61
CA LEU A 206 6.51 -25.08 8.76
C LEU A 206 5.86 -24.71 10.11
N SER A 207 6.66 -24.50 11.16
CA SER A 207 6.15 -23.99 12.44
C SER A 207 5.58 -22.56 12.33
N GLN A 208 6.07 -21.78 11.36
CA GLN A 208 5.63 -20.41 11.08
C GLN A 208 4.58 -20.38 9.97
N ARG A 209 4.76 -21.23 8.96
CA ARG A 209 3.96 -21.32 7.74
C ARG A 209 3.64 -22.79 7.46
N PRO A 210 2.60 -23.36 8.10
CA PRO A 210 2.32 -24.80 8.00
C PRO A 210 2.01 -25.35 6.59
N LYS A 211 1.77 -24.45 5.63
CA LYS A 211 1.43 -24.77 4.24
C LYS A 211 2.44 -24.17 3.24
N ASP A 212 3.64 -23.86 3.70
CA ASP A 212 4.70 -23.33 2.83
C ASP A 212 5.16 -24.41 1.84
N PRO A 213 4.99 -24.21 0.51
CA PRO A 213 5.31 -25.25 -0.47
C PRO A 213 6.80 -25.60 -0.52
N ASP A 214 7.70 -24.62 -0.32
CA ASP A 214 9.14 -24.84 -0.44
C ASP A 214 9.66 -25.63 0.76
N ALA A 215 9.17 -25.33 1.97
CA ALA A 215 9.50 -26.12 3.16
C ALA A 215 8.93 -27.55 3.10
N LEU A 216 7.69 -27.72 2.62
CA LEU A 216 7.10 -29.04 2.40
C LEU A 216 7.89 -29.85 1.36
N PHE A 217 8.37 -29.19 0.30
CA PHE A 217 9.23 -29.81 -0.71
C PHE A 217 10.55 -30.31 -0.10
N VAL A 218 11.26 -29.44 0.61
CA VAL A 218 12.53 -29.77 1.29
C VAL A 218 12.34 -30.91 2.28
N LYS A 219 11.31 -30.84 3.13
CA LYS A 219 11.01 -31.88 4.12
C LYS A 219 10.71 -33.23 3.45
N GLY A 220 9.86 -33.24 2.42
CA GLY A 220 9.52 -34.46 1.71
C GLY A 220 10.73 -35.10 1.03
N LEU A 221 11.61 -34.31 0.39
CA LEU A 221 12.86 -34.82 -0.18
C LEU A 221 13.80 -35.40 0.89
N ALA A 222 13.94 -34.72 2.03
CA ALA A 222 14.79 -35.19 3.12
C ALA A 222 14.28 -36.53 3.69
N LEU A 223 12.96 -36.68 3.89
CA LEU A 223 12.34 -37.94 4.33
C LEU A 223 12.52 -39.06 3.31
N TYR A 224 12.30 -38.74 2.03
CA TYR A 224 12.49 -39.68 0.93
C TYR A 224 13.94 -40.18 0.85
N ASN A 225 14.93 -39.28 0.95
CA ASN A 225 16.34 -39.64 0.97
C ASN A 225 16.72 -40.49 2.20
N LYS A 226 16.04 -40.26 3.33
CA LYS A 226 16.17 -41.09 4.55
C LYS A 226 15.40 -42.41 4.48
N GLN A 227 14.73 -42.70 3.36
CA GLN A 227 13.90 -43.88 3.17
C GLN A 227 12.68 -43.96 4.11
N ASP A 228 12.29 -42.83 4.71
CA ASP A 228 11.00 -42.71 5.40
C ASP A 228 9.91 -42.44 4.37
N TRP A 229 9.52 -43.51 3.68
CA TRP A 229 8.55 -43.44 2.59
C TRP A 229 7.17 -42.98 3.08
N ASN A 230 6.75 -43.40 4.26
CA ASN A 230 5.48 -43.00 4.86
C ASN A 230 5.48 -41.50 5.17
N GLY A 231 6.51 -41.01 5.85
CA GLY A 231 6.64 -39.59 6.14
C GLY A 231 6.71 -38.73 4.87
N ALA A 232 7.43 -39.17 3.83
CA ALA A 232 7.48 -38.47 2.55
C ALA A 232 6.10 -38.41 1.87
N VAL A 233 5.34 -39.51 1.88
CA VAL A 233 3.97 -39.56 1.34
C VAL A 233 3.04 -38.60 2.09
N ASP A 234 3.09 -38.58 3.42
CA ASP A 234 2.27 -37.69 4.24
C ASP A 234 2.55 -36.21 3.93
N VAL A 235 3.83 -35.83 3.89
CA VAL A 235 4.25 -34.45 3.61
C VAL A 235 3.89 -34.05 2.19
N TRP A 236 4.17 -34.90 1.20
CA TRP A 236 3.86 -34.59 -0.20
C TRP A 236 2.36 -34.61 -0.52
N THR A 237 1.55 -35.29 0.28
CA THR A 237 0.08 -35.19 0.17
C THR A 237 -0.36 -33.76 0.46
N VAL A 238 0.17 -33.14 1.52
CA VAL A 238 -0.11 -31.73 1.84
C VAL A 238 0.47 -30.81 0.76
N TYR A 239 1.70 -31.05 0.33
CA TYR A 239 2.34 -30.27 -0.73
C TYR A 239 1.52 -30.27 -2.03
N LEU A 240 0.99 -31.41 -2.46
CA LEU A 240 0.25 -31.49 -3.72
C LEU A 240 -1.15 -30.85 -3.62
N ASP A 241 -1.71 -30.74 -2.41
CA ASP A 241 -2.93 -29.98 -2.14
C ASP A 241 -2.70 -28.46 -2.25
N VAL A 242 -1.59 -27.96 -1.68
CA VAL A 242 -1.31 -26.51 -1.60
C VAL A 242 -0.47 -25.96 -2.76
N GLY A 243 0.43 -26.79 -3.30
CA GLY A 243 1.49 -26.45 -4.24
C GLY A 243 1.20 -26.91 -5.66
N GLN A 244 -0.06 -27.12 -6.04
CA GLN A 244 -0.44 -27.62 -7.37
C GLN A 244 0.10 -26.79 -8.55
N TYR A 245 0.49 -25.52 -8.32
CA TYR A 245 1.09 -24.61 -9.31
C TYR A 245 2.57 -24.27 -9.06
N HIS A 246 3.21 -24.89 -8.06
CA HIS A 246 4.64 -24.71 -7.82
C HIS A 246 5.46 -25.49 -8.88
N SER A 247 6.65 -24.97 -9.22
CA SER A 247 7.47 -25.48 -10.34
C SER A 247 7.93 -26.93 -10.21
N ALA A 248 8.18 -27.44 -9.01
CA ALA A 248 8.52 -28.84 -8.77
C ALA A 248 7.32 -29.80 -8.59
N ALA A 249 6.08 -29.35 -8.84
CA ALA A 249 4.89 -30.19 -8.61
C ALA A 249 4.91 -31.51 -9.41
N ASP A 250 5.36 -31.47 -10.66
CA ASP A 250 5.47 -32.66 -11.51
C ASP A 250 6.51 -33.65 -10.97
N MET A 251 7.66 -33.14 -10.52
CA MET A 251 8.71 -33.94 -9.88
C MET A 251 8.19 -34.59 -8.60
N VAL A 252 7.51 -33.82 -7.74
CA VAL A 252 6.94 -34.35 -6.50
C VAL A 252 5.89 -35.41 -6.77
N ARG A 253 5.03 -35.25 -7.80
CA ARG A 253 4.06 -36.30 -8.15
C ARG A 253 4.76 -37.61 -8.51
N ALA A 254 5.86 -37.56 -9.27
CA ALA A 254 6.61 -38.76 -9.62
C ALA A 254 7.22 -39.42 -8.37
N LEU A 255 7.90 -38.65 -7.53
CA LEU A 255 8.52 -39.16 -6.29
C LEU A 255 7.49 -39.68 -5.29
N TYR A 256 6.32 -39.03 -5.20
CA TYR A 256 5.21 -39.44 -4.36
C TYR A 256 4.67 -40.83 -4.76
N GLN A 257 4.50 -41.11 -6.06
CA GLN A 257 4.05 -42.44 -6.50
C GLN A 257 5.09 -43.53 -6.22
N ASP A 258 6.36 -43.22 -6.40
CA ASP A 258 7.45 -44.14 -6.05
C ASP A 258 7.49 -44.41 -4.54
N ALA A 259 7.42 -43.35 -3.72
CA ALA A 259 7.36 -43.46 -2.27
C ALA A 259 6.17 -44.30 -1.79
N LYS A 260 4.97 -44.10 -2.37
CA LYS A 260 3.80 -44.95 -2.07
C LYS A 260 4.02 -46.41 -2.40
N THR A 261 4.68 -46.69 -3.53
CA THR A 261 4.98 -48.06 -3.94
C THR A 261 5.96 -48.72 -2.96
N LYS A 262 6.94 -47.97 -2.46
CA LYS A 262 7.90 -48.45 -1.46
C LYS A 262 7.32 -48.57 -0.06
N ALA A 263 6.41 -47.67 0.34
CA ALA A 263 5.74 -47.70 1.63
C ALA A 263 4.79 -48.90 1.80
N GLY A 264 4.20 -49.38 0.70
CA GLY A 264 3.30 -50.54 0.70
C GLY A 264 3.98 -51.90 0.52
N ARG A 265 5.32 -51.95 0.42
CA ARG A 265 6.13 -53.18 0.37
C ARG A 265 6.71 -53.49 1.73
#